data_AF-A0A2N9F9M3-F1
#
_entry.id   AF-A0A2N9F9M3-F1
#
_cell.length_a   1.000
_cell.length_b   1.000
_cell.length_c   1.000
_cell.angle_alpha   90.00
_cell.angle_beta   90.00
_cell.angle_gamma   90.00
#
_symmetry.space_group_name_H-M   'P 1'
#
loop_
_entity.id
_entity.type
_entity.pdbx_description
1 polymer ?
#
loop_
_entity_poly.entity_id
_entity_poly.type
_entity_poly.pdbx_seq_one_letter_code
_entity_poly.pdbx_strand_id
1 'polypeptide(L)'
;MSRIGVSKLRSFLEELLWKRYMDNVPMIIPLLEKEYHSTTRKLNEINRELSTLDEVKLKEKGRAFHDLFLTKLSLLLKGTVVAPPDKFGETLQDERINGGAFVASDGVQFPHKLIPNAGMRLYGGAQYHRAMAEFCFVVGGIKCPPITREEIVNACGVEDIHDGTNYSRTACVIAVAKARDTFEPFLHQLGGRLLHILKRLLPISVYLLQKDGEYLSGHEVFLRRVATAFNNFAETTERACRDKCSGNVLGCMEDLISTTRYVTWSLHNKNRAGLRQFLDSFGGTEQSNTGSNPLFAGNAPDSSLGSVAYEKQDNKPREDVKLSHLASGTDSSSSIQATETKLADLLDSTLWNRRLAPSSERIVYALVQQIFHGIREYFLASAELKFNCFLLMPVVDKLPALLREDLESAFEDDMDNIFDITNLQHSLGLRKRDTEIELKRIKRLKEKFRQIHEQLSSHQVMTKPFTIPRSDPDPKCY
;
A
#
# COMPACT_ATOMS: atom_id res chain seq x y z
N MET A 1 -90.93 9.97 43.55
CA MET A 1 -89.59 9.40 43.83
C MET A 1 -89.28 8.27 42.83
N SER A 2 -88.94 8.58 41.57
CA SER A 2 -88.83 7.54 40.50
C SER A 2 -87.50 7.58 39.71
N ARG A 3 -86.41 8.00 40.37
CA ARG A 3 -85.06 8.08 39.78
C ARG A 3 -84.04 7.13 40.42
N ILE A 4 -84.42 6.39 41.46
CA ILE A 4 -83.52 5.59 42.29
C ILE A 4 -84.02 4.16 42.30
N GLY A 5 -83.16 3.23 41.86
CA GLY A 5 -83.47 1.80 41.76
C GLY A 5 -82.44 1.08 40.89
N VAL A 6 -82.11 -0.17 41.24
CA VAL A 6 -81.02 -0.94 40.62
C VAL A 6 -81.20 -1.10 39.10
N SER A 7 -82.44 -1.26 38.64
CA SER A 7 -82.78 -1.35 37.21
C SER A 7 -82.48 -0.05 36.44
N LYS A 8 -82.74 1.12 37.02
CA LYS A 8 -82.43 2.42 36.40
C LYS A 8 -80.94 2.74 36.43
N LEU A 9 -80.23 2.34 37.50
CA LEU A 9 -78.77 2.40 37.55
C LEU A 9 -78.14 1.53 36.46
N ARG A 10 -78.65 0.31 36.26
CA ARG A 10 -78.19 -0.59 35.20
C ARG A 10 -78.34 0.04 33.81
N SER A 11 -79.52 0.53 33.44
CA SER A 11 -79.73 1.15 32.12
C SER A 11 -78.85 2.39 31.91
N PHE A 12 -78.66 3.22 32.95
CA PHE A 12 -77.76 4.38 32.87
C PHE A 12 -76.29 3.96 32.63
N LEU A 13 -75.81 2.91 33.31
CA LEU A 13 -74.46 2.39 33.11
C LEU A 13 -74.29 1.74 31.73
N GLU A 14 -75.30 1.01 31.24
CA GLU A 14 -75.32 0.43 29.89
C GLU A 14 -75.26 1.52 28.80
N GLU A 15 -76.03 2.59 28.94
CA GLU A 15 -76.06 3.73 28.01
C GLU A 15 -74.74 4.53 28.03
N LEU A 16 -74.16 4.77 29.22
CA LEU A 16 -72.88 5.47 29.38
C LEU A 16 -71.71 4.62 28.83
N LEU A 17 -71.75 3.30 29.05
CA LEU A 17 -70.79 2.35 28.48
C LEU A 17 -70.88 2.28 26.95
N TRP A 18 -72.09 2.22 26.40
CA TRP A 18 -72.29 2.21 24.95
C TRP A 18 -71.77 3.49 24.30
N LYS A 19 -72.08 4.67 24.89
CA LYS A 19 -71.57 5.95 24.41
C LYS A 19 -70.04 6.00 24.44
N ARG A 20 -69.42 5.70 25.59
CA ARG A 20 -67.96 5.59 25.74
C ARG A 20 -67.34 4.63 24.73
N TYR A 21 -68.00 3.51 24.44
CA TYR A 21 -67.52 2.54 23.46
C TYR A 21 -67.56 3.11 22.04
N MET A 22 -68.70 3.64 21.59
CA MET A 22 -68.85 4.20 20.24
C MET A 22 -67.98 5.45 19.99
N ASP A 23 -67.73 6.27 21.02
CA ASP A 23 -66.80 7.40 20.93
C ASP A 23 -65.34 6.93 20.66
N ASN A 24 -64.97 5.72 21.09
CA ASN A 24 -63.60 5.19 20.98
C ASN A 24 -63.38 4.19 19.84
N VAL A 25 -64.42 3.47 19.39
CA VAL A 25 -64.35 2.47 18.31
C VAL A 25 -63.71 3.01 17.01
N PRO A 26 -64.05 4.21 16.51
CA PRO A 26 -63.44 4.78 15.30
C PRO A 26 -61.93 5.00 15.40
N MET A 27 -61.37 5.13 16.62
CA MET A 27 -59.92 5.22 16.84
C MET A 27 -59.29 3.83 17.00
N ILE A 28 -59.94 2.92 17.74
CA ILE A 28 -59.36 1.62 18.10
C ILE A 28 -59.29 0.67 16.89
N ILE A 29 -60.30 0.64 16.01
CA ILE A 29 -60.29 -0.27 14.86
C ILE A 29 -59.12 0.03 13.90
N PRO A 30 -58.90 1.27 13.42
CA PRO A 30 -57.76 1.56 12.53
C PRO A 30 -56.40 1.28 13.17
N LEU A 31 -56.24 1.50 14.47
CA LEU A 31 -55.01 1.15 15.18
C LEU A 31 -54.77 -0.37 15.20
N LEU A 32 -55.80 -1.15 15.51
CA LEU A 32 -55.71 -2.61 15.52
C LEU A 32 -55.45 -3.20 14.12
N GLU A 33 -56.00 -2.58 13.08
CA GLU A 33 -55.71 -2.95 11.69
C GLU A 33 -54.31 -2.53 11.26
N LYS A 34 -53.82 -1.36 11.66
CA LYS A 34 -52.44 -0.92 11.41
C LYS A 34 -51.44 -1.89 12.02
N GLU A 35 -51.62 -2.27 13.29
CA GLU A 35 -50.77 -3.25 13.96
C GLU A 35 -50.87 -4.64 13.31
N TYR A 36 -52.08 -5.08 12.93
CA TYR A 36 -52.24 -6.33 12.18
C TYR A 36 -51.43 -6.36 10.87
N HIS A 37 -51.53 -5.31 10.05
CA HIS A 37 -50.79 -5.21 8.80
C HIS A 37 -49.27 -5.06 9.03
N SER A 38 -48.86 -4.30 10.04
CA SER A 38 -47.47 -4.13 10.46
C SER A 38 -46.83 -5.48 10.85
N THR A 39 -47.46 -6.22 11.77
CA THR A 39 -46.99 -7.54 12.21
C THR A 39 -47.03 -8.58 11.08
N THR A 40 -48.02 -8.52 10.19
CA THR A 40 -48.08 -9.39 9.00
C THR A 40 -46.93 -9.09 8.02
N ARG A 41 -46.59 -7.81 7.80
CA ARG A 41 -45.41 -7.44 6.96
C ARG A 41 -44.12 -7.95 7.57
N LYS A 42 -43.88 -7.70 8.87
CA LYS A 42 -42.71 -8.21 9.61
C LYS A 42 -42.58 -9.74 9.52
N LEU A 43 -43.70 -10.47 9.68
CA LEU A 43 -43.70 -11.93 9.55
C LEU A 43 -43.36 -12.39 8.12
N ASN A 44 -43.86 -11.70 7.10
CA ASN A 44 -43.53 -12.00 5.71
C ASN A 44 -42.05 -11.68 5.38
N GLU A 45 -41.50 -10.65 5.98
CA GLU A 45 -40.09 -10.26 5.87
C GLU A 45 -39.17 -11.32 6.50
N ILE A 46 -39.43 -11.74 7.74
CA ILE A 46 -38.68 -12.84 8.40
C ILE A 46 -38.80 -14.16 7.62
N ASN A 47 -39.96 -14.47 7.04
CA ASN A 47 -40.12 -15.65 6.18
C ASN A 47 -39.32 -15.52 4.86
N ARG A 48 -39.18 -14.31 4.31
CA ARG A 48 -38.31 -14.07 3.16
C ARG A 48 -36.85 -14.26 3.54
N GLU A 49 -36.38 -13.63 4.62
CA GLU A 49 -35.02 -13.79 5.15
C GLU A 49 -34.65 -15.27 5.34
N LEU A 50 -35.49 -16.03 6.04
CA LEU A 50 -35.34 -17.49 6.21
C LEU A 50 -35.25 -18.24 4.87
N SER A 51 -36.02 -17.87 3.85
CA SER A 51 -35.93 -18.49 2.52
C SER A 51 -34.71 -18.04 1.69
N THR A 52 -33.92 -17.07 2.17
CA THR A 52 -32.62 -16.69 1.61
C THR A 52 -31.41 -17.28 2.34
N LEU A 53 -31.63 -18.07 3.39
CA LEU A 53 -30.62 -18.93 4.05
C LEU A 53 -30.46 -20.31 3.36
N ASP A 54 -31.10 -20.48 2.21
CA ASP A 54 -30.90 -21.61 1.31
C ASP A 54 -29.44 -21.65 0.84
N GLU A 55 -28.79 -22.82 0.94
CA GLU A 55 -27.35 -23.00 0.73
C GLU A 55 -26.91 -22.51 -0.65
N VAL A 56 -27.70 -22.80 -1.68
CA VAL A 56 -27.41 -22.38 -3.07
C VAL A 56 -27.34 -20.85 -3.16
N LYS A 57 -28.31 -20.16 -2.55
CA LYS A 57 -28.40 -18.69 -2.53
C LYS A 57 -27.31 -18.06 -1.68
N LEU A 58 -26.87 -18.72 -0.60
CA LEU A 58 -25.73 -18.24 0.20
C LEU A 58 -24.42 -18.34 -0.58
N LYS A 59 -24.19 -19.45 -1.31
CA LYS A 59 -23.02 -19.59 -2.20
C LYS A 59 -23.05 -18.55 -3.33
N GLU A 60 -24.21 -18.31 -3.95
CA GLU A 60 -24.40 -17.24 -4.96
C GLU A 60 -24.12 -15.84 -4.40
N LYS A 61 -24.66 -15.50 -3.22
CA LYS A 61 -24.37 -14.24 -2.51
C LYS A 61 -22.88 -14.08 -2.20
N GLY A 62 -22.22 -15.15 -1.75
CA GLY A 62 -20.80 -15.16 -1.45
C GLY A 62 -19.94 -14.90 -2.69
N ARG A 63 -20.24 -15.56 -3.82
CA ARG A 63 -19.60 -15.32 -5.12
C ARG A 63 -19.83 -13.90 -5.64
N ALA A 64 -21.06 -13.39 -5.56
CA ALA A 64 -21.37 -12.01 -5.97
C ALA A 64 -20.59 -10.98 -5.14
N PHE A 65 -20.55 -11.15 -3.81
CA PHE A 65 -19.76 -10.29 -2.93
C PHE A 65 -18.26 -10.34 -3.26
N HIS A 66 -17.71 -11.53 -3.53
CA HIS A 66 -16.31 -11.72 -3.94
C HIS A 66 -15.96 -10.89 -5.18
N ASP A 67 -16.73 -11.03 -6.26
CA ASP A 67 -16.45 -10.35 -7.52
C ASP A 67 -16.61 -8.81 -7.40
N LEU A 68 -17.60 -8.36 -6.62
CA LEU A 68 -17.81 -6.94 -6.32
C LEU A 68 -16.67 -6.38 -5.44
N PHE A 69 -16.22 -7.11 -4.41
CA PHE A 69 -15.10 -6.73 -3.55
C PHE A 69 -13.81 -6.53 -4.35
N LEU A 70 -13.47 -7.48 -5.23
CA LEU A 70 -12.31 -7.37 -6.12
C LEU A 70 -12.44 -6.20 -7.09
N THR A 71 -13.66 -5.92 -7.57
CA THR A 71 -13.93 -4.75 -8.42
C THR A 71 -13.66 -3.44 -7.68
N LYS A 72 -14.13 -3.28 -6.43
CA LYS A 72 -13.80 -2.09 -5.61
C LYS A 72 -12.30 -2.00 -5.31
N LEU A 73 -11.63 -3.13 -5.08
CA LEU A 73 -10.19 -3.17 -4.80
C LEU A 73 -9.35 -2.74 -6.02
N SER A 74 -9.69 -3.23 -7.22
CA SER A 74 -9.06 -2.78 -8.47
C SER A 74 -9.25 -1.28 -8.72
N LEU A 75 -10.45 -0.76 -8.42
CA LEU A 75 -10.76 0.68 -8.50
C LEU A 75 -9.91 1.52 -7.54
N LEU A 76 -9.67 1.06 -6.30
CA LEU A 76 -8.80 1.74 -5.34
C LEU A 76 -7.32 1.75 -5.77
N LEU A 77 -6.84 0.66 -6.39
CA LEU A 77 -5.48 0.58 -6.90
C LEU A 77 -5.24 1.46 -8.12
N LYS A 78 -6.19 1.53 -9.05
CA LYS A 78 -6.12 2.42 -10.24
C LYS A 78 -6.26 3.91 -9.88
N GLY A 79 -6.82 4.21 -8.72
CA GLY A 79 -7.13 5.57 -8.27
C GLY A 79 -8.60 5.91 -8.49
N THR A 80 -9.21 6.53 -7.48
CA THR A 80 -10.63 6.88 -7.47
C THR A 80 -10.90 8.02 -6.51
N VAL A 81 -12.02 8.72 -6.69
CA VAL A 81 -12.51 9.80 -5.82
C VAL A 81 -13.78 9.41 -5.05
N VAL A 82 -14.23 8.15 -5.16
CA VAL A 82 -15.53 7.70 -4.63
C VAL A 82 -15.54 7.55 -3.10
N ALA A 83 -14.38 7.28 -2.49
CA ALA A 83 -14.23 7.22 -1.03
C ALA A 83 -13.79 8.60 -0.46
N PRO A 84 -14.39 9.08 0.64
CA PRO A 84 -14.08 10.40 1.20
C PRO A 84 -12.65 10.45 1.78
N PRO A 85 -11.77 11.35 1.30
CA PRO A 85 -10.40 11.47 1.80
C PRO A 85 -10.31 11.82 3.28
N ASP A 86 -11.28 12.54 3.84
CA ASP A 86 -11.29 12.93 5.26
C ASP A 86 -11.44 11.73 6.21
N LYS A 87 -12.05 10.64 5.74
CA LYS A 87 -12.25 9.41 6.52
C LYS A 87 -11.19 8.35 6.25
N PHE A 88 -10.71 8.25 5.00
CA PHE A 88 -9.85 7.14 4.56
C PHE A 88 -8.48 7.56 4.04
N GLY A 89 -8.23 8.85 3.82
CA GLY A 89 -6.95 9.35 3.36
C GLY A 89 -6.00 9.70 4.50
N GLU A 90 -4.79 9.17 4.44
CA GLU A 90 -3.69 9.53 5.34
C GLU A 90 -2.85 10.65 4.72
N THR A 91 -2.33 11.54 5.56
CA THR A 91 -1.21 12.43 5.20
C THR A 91 0.10 11.66 5.30
N LEU A 92 1.19 12.20 4.75
CA LEU A 92 2.52 11.58 4.87
C LEU A 92 2.94 11.39 6.35
N GLN A 93 2.50 12.28 7.23
CA GLN A 93 2.77 12.18 8.66
C GLN A 93 2.00 11.01 9.30
N ASP A 94 0.71 10.87 8.98
CA ASP A 94 -0.12 9.75 9.46
C ASP A 94 0.46 8.41 8.99
N GLU A 95 0.90 8.34 7.73
CA GLU A 95 1.56 7.16 7.17
C GLU A 95 2.85 6.79 7.88
N ARG A 96 3.73 7.77 8.16
CA ARG A 96 5.00 7.54 8.88
C ARG A 96 4.79 6.97 10.28
N ILE A 97 3.68 7.33 10.92
CA ILE A 97 3.29 6.83 12.25
C ILE A 97 2.72 5.41 12.13
N ASN A 98 1.78 5.18 11.22
CA ASN A 98 1.03 3.93 11.14
C ASN A 98 1.74 2.81 10.37
N GLY A 99 2.43 3.15 9.29
CA GLY A 99 3.14 2.24 8.38
C GLY A 99 4.66 2.34 8.44
N GLY A 100 5.22 3.07 9.42
CA GLY A 100 6.65 3.26 9.62
C GLY A 100 7.29 4.31 8.71
N ALA A 101 8.24 5.08 9.24
CA ALA A 101 9.02 6.06 8.48
C ALA A 101 10.25 5.44 7.83
N PHE A 102 10.78 6.06 6.77
CA PHE A 102 12.10 5.74 6.26
C PHE A 102 13.17 6.37 7.14
N VAL A 103 14.02 5.55 7.74
CA VAL A 103 15.03 5.96 8.74
C VAL A 103 16.35 5.28 8.40
N ALA A 104 17.42 6.07 8.29
CA ALA A 104 18.77 5.56 8.11
C ALA A 104 19.36 5.05 9.44
N SER A 105 20.54 4.42 9.38
CA SER A 105 21.22 3.85 10.55
C SER A 105 21.62 4.87 11.63
N ASP A 106 21.53 6.17 11.34
CA ASP A 106 21.75 7.29 12.25
C ASP A 106 20.49 7.72 13.04
N GLY A 107 19.32 7.12 12.73
CA GLY A 107 18.03 7.48 13.34
C GLY A 107 17.39 8.76 12.79
N VAL A 108 17.99 9.41 11.79
CA VAL A 108 17.52 10.72 11.28
C VAL A 108 16.40 10.53 10.26
N GLN A 109 15.29 11.25 10.46
CA GLN A 109 14.18 11.29 9.51
C GLN A 109 14.31 12.46 8.53
N PHE A 110 14.10 12.18 7.24
CA PHE A 110 14.14 13.20 6.20
C PHE A 110 12.93 14.17 6.29
N PRO A 111 13.11 15.48 6.00
CA PRO A 111 12.03 16.47 6.11
C PRO A 111 10.84 16.17 5.19
N HIS A 112 9.65 16.02 5.78
CA HIS A 112 8.40 15.72 5.07
C HIS A 112 7.97 16.74 4.00
N LYS A 113 8.52 17.97 4.00
CA LYS A 113 8.16 19.06 3.08
C LYS A 113 8.70 18.87 1.66
N LEU A 114 9.67 17.98 1.47
CA LEU A 114 10.32 17.72 0.18
C LEU A 114 9.58 16.68 -0.66
N ILE A 115 8.64 15.94 -0.05
CA ILE A 115 7.86 14.92 -0.74
C ILE A 115 6.59 15.55 -1.35
N PRO A 116 6.31 15.33 -2.65
CA PRO A 116 5.09 15.81 -3.27
C PRO A 116 3.83 15.34 -2.54
N ASN A 117 2.83 16.21 -2.45
CA ASN A 117 1.53 15.92 -1.85
C ASN A 117 1.60 15.45 -0.37
N ALA A 118 2.65 15.79 0.38
CA ALA A 118 2.84 15.33 1.76
C ALA A 118 1.68 15.68 2.70
N GLY A 119 1.11 16.88 2.56
CA GLY A 119 -0.04 17.34 3.35
C GLY A 119 -1.42 16.87 2.86
N MET A 120 -1.49 16.18 1.71
CA MET A 120 -2.77 15.71 1.16
C MET A 120 -3.20 14.39 1.77
N ARG A 121 -4.50 14.19 1.99
CA ARG A 121 -5.06 12.91 2.42
C ARG A 121 -5.22 11.97 1.22
N LEU A 122 -4.39 10.92 1.14
CA LEU A 122 -4.40 9.94 0.03
C LEU A 122 -4.65 8.51 0.53
N TYR A 123 -5.18 7.67 -0.35
CA TYR A 123 -5.40 6.24 -0.15
C TYR A 123 -5.18 5.50 -1.48
N GLY A 124 -5.15 4.16 -1.47
CA GLY A 124 -5.08 3.36 -2.69
C GLY A 124 -3.78 3.55 -3.47
N GLY A 125 -3.86 3.49 -4.81
CA GLY A 125 -2.69 3.67 -5.69
C GLY A 125 -1.97 5.01 -5.50
N ALA A 126 -2.70 6.09 -5.21
CA ALA A 126 -2.09 7.40 -4.95
C ALA A 126 -1.23 7.39 -3.67
N GLN A 127 -1.62 6.60 -2.67
CA GLN A 127 -0.84 6.37 -1.45
C GLN A 127 0.42 5.55 -1.73
N TYR A 128 0.28 4.47 -2.51
CA TYR A 128 1.39 3.63 -2.95
C TYR A 128 2.46 4.44 -3.70
N HIS A 129 2.07 5.25 -4.67
CA HIS A 129 3.00 6.11 -5.42
C HIS A 129 3.72 7.13 -4.54
N ARG A 130 3.05 7.71 -3.52
CA ARG A 130 3.71 8.62 -2.58
C ARG A 130 4.75 7.90 -1.72
N ALA A 131 4.47 6.70 -1.24
CA ALA A 131 5.43 5.90 -0.49
C ALA A 131 6.66 5.52 -1.34
N MET A 132 6.45 5.14 -2.61
CA MET A 132 7.55 4.87 -3.54
C MET A 132 8.38 6.14 -3.83
N ALA A 133 7.74 7.29 -4.05
CA ALA A 133 8.42 8.56 -4.25
C ALA A 133 9.22 9.01 -3.01
N GLU A 134 8.71 8.78 -1.81
CA GLU A 134 9.44 9.02 -0.55
C GLU A 134 10.69 8.12 -0.45
N PHE A 135 10.54 6.82 -0.71
CA PHE A 135 11.67 5.88 -0.76
C PHE A 135 12.74 6.29 -1.77
N CYS A 136 12.34 6.61 -3.01
CA CYS A 136 13.28 7.02 -4.06
C CYS A 136 13.99 8.34 -3.72
N PHE A 137 13.29 9.29 -3.11
CA PHE A 137 13.88 10.54 -2.63
C PHE A 137 14.90 10.30 -1.51
N VAL A 138 14.52 9.51 -0.49
CA VAL A 138 15.38 9.21 0.66
C VAL A 138 16.63 8.46 0.21
N VAL A 139 16.47 7.33 -0.48
CA VAL A 139 17.59 6.48 -0.90
C VAL A 139 18.46 7.18 -1.95
N GLY A 140 17.88 7.94 -2.89
CA GLY A 140 18.64 8.75 -3.86
C GLY A 140 19.48 9.86 -3.23
N GLY A 141 19.12 10.31 -2.03
CA GLY A 141 19.90 11.26 -1.23
C GLY A 141 21.13 10.64 -0.52
N ILE A 142 21.17 9.32 -0.36
CA ILE A 142 22.22 8.64 0.42
C ILE A 142 23.56 8.67 -0.31
N LYS A 143 24.59 9.13 0.39
CA LYS A 143 26.00 9.09 -0.04
C LYS A 143 26.66 7.80 0.44
N CYS A 144 27.74 7.38 -0.21
CA CYS A 144 28.52 6.24 0.26
C CYS A 144 29.03 6.51 1.69
N PRO A 145 28.83 5.58 2.66
CA PRO A 145 29.36 5.73 4.01
C PRO A 145 30.89 5.92 4.01
N PRO A 146 31.48 6.50 5.06
CA PRO A 146 32.93 6.63 5.16
C PRO A 146 33.60 5.26 5.05
N ILE A 147 34.72 5.23 4.33
CA ILE A 147 35.54 4.06 4.07
C ILE A 147 36.82 4.23 4.88
N THR A 148 37.17 3.26 5.71
CA THR A 148 38.40 3.31 6.50
C THR A 148 39.58 2.71 5.73
N ARG A 149 40.80 3.10 6.10
CA ARG A 149 42.02 2.48 5.56
C ARG A 149 42.08 0.97 5.85
N GLU A 150 41.53 0.54 6.99
CA GLU A 150 41.44 -0.86 7.38
C GLU A 150 40.53 -1.66 6.42
N GLU A 151 39.37 -1.11 6.04
CA GLU A 151 38.48 -1.72 5.05
C GLU A 151 39.16 -1.86 3.68
N ILE A 152 39.95 -0.87 3.27
CA ILE A 152 40.73 -0.91 2.02
C ILE A 152 41.80 -2.01 2.09
N VAL A 153 42.63 -2.03 3.13
CA VAL A 153 43.70 -3.03 3.29
C VAL A 153 43.13 -4.46 3.40
N ASN A 154 42.02 -4.64 4.11
CA ASN A 154 41.35 -5.93 4.22
C ASN A 154 40.74 -6.40 2.89
N ALA A 155 40.21 -5.48 2.07
CA ALA A 155 39.65 -5.81 0.76
C ALA A 155 40.70 -6.02 -0.35
N CYS A 156 41.93 -5.48 -0.20
CA CYS A 156 43.03 -5.72 -1.16
C CYS A 156 43.55 -7.17 -1.15
N GLY A 157 43.43 -7.90 -0.03
CA GLY A 157 43.75 -9.32 0.05
C GLY A 157 45.25 -9.66 0.19
N VAL A 158 45.70 -10.68 -0.54
CA VAL A 158 47.05 -11.30 -0.42
C VAL A 158 47.85 -11.16 -1.72
N GLU A 159 47.41 -10.35 -2.68
CA GLU A 159 48.13 -10.15 -3.93
C GLU A 159 49.26 -9.13 -3.75
N ASP A 160 50.51 -9.57 -3.93
CA ASP A 160 51.73 -8.78 -3.71
C ASP A 160 51.92 -7.65 -4.75
N ILE A 161 51.10 -7.62 -5.81
CA ILE A 161 51.09 -6.57 -6.84
C ILE A 161 49.88 -5.66 -6.61
N HIS A 162 50.04 -4.35 -6.75
CA HIS A 162 48.97 -3.37 -6.56
C HIS A 162 48.76 -2.52 -7.83
N ASP A 163 48.12 -3.11 -8.84
CA ASP A 163 47.80 -2.48 -10.12
C ASP A 163 46.37 -1.87 -10.17
N GLY A 164 46.01 -1.29 -11.32
CA GLY A 164 44.67 -0.72 -11.54
C GLY A 164 43.53 -1.74 -11.48
N THR A 165 43.79 -3.00 -11.82
CA THR A 165 42.83 -4.11 -11.71
C THR A 165 42.51 -4.39 -10.25
N ASN A 166 43.55 -4.41 -9.40
CA ASN A 166 43.45 -4.72 -7.98
C ASN A 166 42.75 -3.60 -7.21
N TYR A 167 43.00 -2.33 -7.55
CA TYR A 167 42.23 -1.20 -7.01
C TYR A 167 40.74 -1.26 -7.41
N SER A 168 40.45 -1.68 -8.65
CA SER A 168 39.07 -1.82 -9.14
C SER A 168 38.32 -2.94 -8.41
N ARG A 169 38.94 -4.12 -8.24
CA ARG A 169 38.38 -5.24 -7.47
C ARG A 169 38.13 -4.85 -6.01
N THR A 170 39.14 -4.26 -5.35
CA THR A 170 39.06 -3.74 -3.98
C THR A 170 37.87 -2.79 -3.84
N ALA A 171 37.74 -1.83 -4.76
CA ALA A 171 36.67 -0.86 -4.76
C ALA A 171 35.28 -1.49 -4.96
N CYS A 172 35.16 -2.52 -5.80
CA CYS A 172 33.90 -3.24 -6.01
C CYS A 172 33.46 -4.00 -4.75
N VAL A 173 34.38 -4.72 -4.09
CA VAL A 173 34.10 -5.45 -2.84
C VAL A 173 33.59 -4.50 -1.75
N ILE A 174 34.28 -3.38 -1.53
CA ILE A 174 33.87 -2.38 -0.53
C ILE A 174 32.54 -1.72 -0.92
N ALA A 175 32.40 -1.27 -2.17
CA ALA A 175 31.19 -0.60 -2.64
C ALA A 175 29.96 -1.49 -2.51
N VAL A 176 30.07 -2.77 -2.85
CA VAL A 176 29.00 -3.76 -2.70
C VAL A 176 28.65 -4.00 -1.24
N ALA A 177 29.64 -4.25 -0.37
CA ALA A 177 29.40 -4.46 1.06
C ALA A 177 28.70 -3.24 1.69
N LYS A 178 29.24 -2.03 1.49
CA LYS A 178 28.64 -0.78 1.96
C LYS A 178 27.24 -0.58 1.40
N ALA A 179 27.00 -0.86 0.10
CA ALA A 179 25.69 -0.68 -0.51
C ALA A 179 24.65 -1.67 0.01
N ARG A 180 25.01 -2.95 0.23
CA ARG A 180 24.10 -3.93 0.84
C ARG A 180 23.67 -3.47 2.24
N ASP A 181 24.65 -3.23 3.10
CA ASP A 181 24.44 -2.89 4.51
C ASP A 181 23.70 -1.53 4.66
N THR A 182 23.80 -0.65 3.66
CA THR A 182 23.08 0.64 3.61
C THR A 182 21.66 0.51 3.05
N PHE A 183 21.44 -0.25 1.97
CA PHE A 183 20.18 -0.22 1.21
C PHE A 183 19.19 -1.34 1.57
N GLU A 184 19.66 -2.49 2.05
CA GLU A 184 18.79 -3.60 2.44
C GLU A 184 17.77 -3.20 3.54
N PRO A 185 18.13 -2.45 4.61
CA PRO A 185 17.15 -1.99 5.60
C PRO A 185 15.99 -1.18 5.00
N PHE A 186 16.23 -0.41 3.93
CA PHE A 186 15.19 0.37 3.26
C PHE A 186 14.22 -0.50 2.45
N LEU A 187 14.63 -1.69 1.96
CA LEU A 187 13.69 -2.65 1.37
C LEU A 187 12.70 -3.18 2.40
N HIS A 188 13.16 -3.46 3.63
CA HIS A 188 12.29 -3.87 4.73
C HIS A 188 11.30 -2.77 5.14
N GLN A 189 11.79 -1.53 5.24
CA GLN A 189 10.94 -0.36 5.54
C GLN A 189 9.91 -0.10 4.43
N LEU A 190 10.31 -0.20 3.15
CA LEU A 190 9.40 -0.07 2.01
C LEU A 190 8.35 -1.19 2.00
N GLY A 191 8.75 -2.45 2.21
CA GLY A 191 7.84 -3.60 2.31
C GLY A 191 6.78 -3.40 3.39
N GLY A 192 7.19 -3.04 4.61
CA GLY A 192 6.25 -2.74 5.71
C GLY A 192 5.30 -1.59 5.40
N ARG A 193 5.80 -0.50 4.81
CA ARG A 193 4.99 0.66 4.39
C ARG A 193 3.96 0.31 3.31
N LEU A 194 4.34 -0.46 2.30
CA LEU A 194 3.43 -0.87 1.23
C LEU A 194 2.43 -1.93 1.71
N LEU A 195 2.80 -2.81 2.66
CA LEU A 195 1.88 -3.74 3.32
C LEU A 195 0.81 -3.01 4.12
N HIS A 196 1.16 -1.96 4.86
CA HIS A 196 0.19 -1.09 5.54
C HIS A 196 -0.83 -0.52 4.55
N ILE A 197 -0.36 0.06 3.44
CA ILE A 197 -1.23 0.60 2.38
C ILE A 197 -2.14 -0.48 1.79
N LEU A 198 -1.61 -1.68 1.54
CA LEU A 198 -2.37 -2.82 1.00
C LEU A 198 -3.46 -3.28 1.99
N LYS A 199 -3.14 -3.44 3.28
CA LYS A 199 -4.11 -3.81 4.32
C LYS A 199 -5.24 -2.78 4.47
N ARG A 200 -4.95 -1.48 4.25
CA ARG A 200 -5.96 -0.41 4.27
C ARG A 200 -6.97 -0.47 3.12
N LEU A 201 -6.69 -1.18 2.02
CA LEU A 201 -7.66 -1.31 0.93
C LEU A 201 -8.92 -2.06 1.38
N LEU A 202 -8.77 -3.06 2.26
CA LEU A 202 -9.87 -3.88 2.78
C LEU A 202 -11.01 -3.05 3.42
N PRO A 203 -10.78 -2.23 4.47
CA PRO A 203 -11.85 -1.43 5.07
C PRO A 203 -12.43 -0.37 4.13
N ILE A 204 -11.66 0.12 3.15
CA ILE A 204 -12.16 1.08 2.14
C ILE A 204 -13.08 0.36 1.15
N SER A 205 -12.68 -0.81 0.62
CA SER A 205 -13.53 -1.64 -0.25
C SER A 205 -14.83 -2.05 0.45
N VAL A 206 -14.76 -2.45 1.71
CA VAL A 206 -15.95 -2.78 2.52
C VAL A 206 -16.89 -1.58 2.67
N TYR A 207 -16.35 -0.38 2.92
CA TYR A 207 -17.17 0.83 2.98
C TYR A 207 -17.82 1.17 1.62
N LEU A 208 -17.14 0.94 0.50
CA LEU A 208 -17.72 1.13 -0.83
C LEU A 208 -18.86 0.15 -1.09
N LEU A 209 -18.71 -1.13 -0.73
CA LEU A 209 -19.79 -2.13 -0.81
C LEU A 209 -20.99 -1.75 0.08
N GLN A 210 -20.75 -1.22 1.28
CA GLN A 210 -21.82 -0.72 2.16
C GLN A 210 -22.57 0.47 1.56
N LYS A 211 -21.84 1.41 0.95
CA LYS A 211 -22.42 2.58 0.27
C LYS A 211 -23.31 2.21 -0.91
N ASP A 212 -22.90 1.19 -1.66
CA ASP A 212 -23.61 0.75 -2.88
C ASP A 212 -24.73 -0.27 -2.58
N GLY A 213 -24.92 -0.67 -1.32
CA GLY A 213 -25.95 -1.64 -0.90
C GLY A 213 -25.58 -3.11 -1.16
N GLU A 214 -24.33 -3.37 -1.53
CA GLU A 214 -23.78 -4.67 -1.94
C GLU A 214 -23.13 -5.45 -0.78
N TYR A 215 -23.24 -4.93 0.45
CA TYR A 215 -22.64 -5.52 1.65
C TYR A 215 -23.51 -6.63 2.25
N LEU A 216 -22.90 -7.77 2.58
CA LEU A 216 -23.55 -8.93 3.21
C LEU A 216 -23.78 -8.72 4.72
N SER A 217 -24.68 -7.78 5.06
CA SER A 217 -25.08 -7.51 6.44
C SER A 217 -25.63 -8.76 7.13
N GLY A 218 -25.11 -9.07 8.32
CA GLY A 218 -25.51 -10.25 9.10
C GLY A 218 -24.63 -11.49 8.90
N HIS A 219 -23.71 -11.48 7.94
CA HIS A 219 -22.77 -12.59 7.69
C HIS A 219 -21.34 -12.24 8.15
N GLU A 220 -21.21 -11.83 9.41
CA GLU A 220 -19.95 -11.37 10.02
C GLU A 220 -18.81 -12.41 9.98
N VAL A 221 -19.15 -13.70 10.05
CA VAL A 221 -18.17 -14.81 10.00
C VAL A 221 -17.55 -14.91 8.60
N PHE A 222 -18.37 -14.93 7.55
CA PHE A 222 -17.94 -14.88 6.15
C PHE A 222 -17.06 -13.65 5.87
N LEU A 223 -17.49 -12.46 6.32
CA LEU A 223 -16.74 -11.22 6.12
C LEU A 223 -15.38 -11.25 6.84
N ARG A 224 -15.33 -11.84 8.05
CA ARG A 224 -14.07 -12.06 8.78
C ARG A 224 -13.16 -13.07 8.07
N ARG A 225 -13.71 -14.12 7.44
CA ARG A 225 -12.92 -15.04 6.61
C ARG A 225 -12.28 -14.32 5.42
N VAL A 226 -13.06 -13.59 4.62
CA VAL A 226 -12.54 -12.81 3.48
C VAL A 226 -11.48 -11.81 3.93
N ALA A 227 -11.71 -11.10 5.04
CA ALA A 227 -10.73 -10.21 5.65
C ALA A 227 -9.42 -10.93 6.04
N THR A 228 -9.52 -12.14 6.59
CA THR A 228 -8.38 -12.95 7.03
C THR A 228 -7.59 -13.48 5.83
N ALA A 229 -8.27 -14.05 4.83
CA ALA A 229 -7.68 -14.50 3.58
C ALA A 229 -6.94 -13.36 2.86
N PHE A 230 -7.54 -12.17 2.76
CA PHE A 230 -6.91 -10.98 2.18
C PHE A 230 -5.65 -10.54 2.96
N ASN A 231 -5.71 -10.48 4.30
CA ASN A 231 -4.57 -10.09 5.12
C ASN A 231 -3.41 -11.11 5.02
N ASN A 232 -3.72 -12.41 5.05
CA ASN A 232 -2.75 -13.48 4.88
C ASN A 232 -2.08 -13.43 3.49
N PHE A 233 -2.87 -13.16 2.43
CA PHE A 233 -2.36 -12.94 1.08
C PHE A 233 -1.43 -11.72 1.03
N ALA A 234 -1.84 -10.59 1.63
CA ALA A 234 -1.04 -9.36 1.65
C ALA A 234 0.33 -9.57 2.33
N GLU A 235 0.36 -10.22 3.50
CA GLU A 235 1.59 -10.54 4.22
C GLU A 235 2.48 -11.53 3.47
N THR A 236 1.89 -12.56 2.87
CA THR A 236 2.64 -13.59 2.12
C THR A 236 3.22 -13.01 0.83
N THR A 237 2.47 -12.12 0.16
CA THR A 237 2.92 -11.43 -1.05
C THR A 237 4.01 -10.42 -0.74
N GLU A 238 3.90 -9.65 0.34
CA GLU A 238 4.98 -8.75 0.78
C GLU A 238 6.24 -9.53 1.13
N ARG A 239 6.14 -10.61 1.91
CA ARG A 239 7.27 -11.48 2.25
C ARG A 239 7.96 -12.01 0.98
N ALA A 240 7.20 -12.63 0.08
CA ALA A 240 7.73 -13.16 -1.17
C ALA A 240 8.29 -12.07 -2.12
N CYS A 241 7.72 -10.86 -2.11
CA CYS A 241 8.26 -9.71 -2.84
C CYS A 241 9.60 -9.27 -2.26
N ARG A 242 9.68 -9.09 -0.94
CA ARG A 242 10.88 -8.66 -0.22
C ARG A 242 12.01 -9.68 -0.34
N ASP A 243 11.73 -10.96 -0.18
CA ASP A 243 12.72 -12.04 -0.30
C ASP A 243 13.31 -12.08 -1.72
N LYS A 244 12.46 -11.89 -2.75
CA LYS A 244 12.91 -11.70 -4.14
C LYS A 244 13.64 -10.38 -4.38
N CYS A 245 13.31 -9.31 -3.65
CA CYS A 245 13.99 -8.02 -3.76
C CYS A 245 15.41 -8.11 -3.20
N SER A 246 15.57 -8.54 -1.94
CA SER A 246 16.87 -8.76 -1.30
C SER A 246 17.69 -9.77 -2.11
N GLY A 247 17.15 -10.96 -2.41
CA GLY A 247 17.88 -12.00 -3.16
C GLY A 247 18.36 -11.57 -4.55
N ASN A 248 17.57 -10.80 -5.32
CA ASN A 248 18.02 -10.29 -6.62
C ASN A 248 18.86 -9.00 -6.53
N VAL A 249 18.82 -8.25 -5.43
CA VAL A 249 19.77 -7.15 -5.17
C VAL A 249 21.13 -7.74 -4.81
N LEU A 250 21.15 -8.74 -3.93
CA LEU A 250 22.33 -9.54 -3.60
C LEU A 250 22.90 -10.24 -4.82
N GLY A 251 22.07 -10.86 -5.68
CA GLY A 251 22.52 -11.49 -6.92
C GLY A 251 23.20 -10.50 -7.88
N CYS A 252 22.64 -9.30 -8.09
CA CYS A 252 23.29 -8.26 -8.91
C CYS A 252 24.62 -7.76 -8.30
N MET A 253 24.68 -7.69 -6.97
CA MET A 253 25.89 -7.39 -6.21
C MET A 253 26.96 -8.48 -6.33
N GLU A 254 26.55 -9.75 -6.33
CA GLU A 254 27.42 -10.92 -6.55
C GLU A 254 27.89 -11.03 -8.01
N ASP A 255 27.04 -10.70 -8.99
CA ASP A 255 27.40 -10.59 -10.41
C ASP A 255 28.47 -9.50 -10.64
N LEU A 256 28.35 -8.37 -9.94
CA LEU A 256 29.35 -7.29 -9.98
C LEU A 256 30.68 -7.73 -9.38
N ILE A 257 30.67 -8.42 -8.23
CA ILE A 257 31.87 -9.04 -7.64
C ILE A 257 32.47 -10.11 -8.56
N SER A 258 31.63 -10.90 -9.23
CA SER A 258 32.07 -12.01 -10.10
C SER A 258 32.66 -11.52 -11.41
N THR A 259 32.05 -10.51 -12.03
CA THR A 259 32.57 -9.85 -13.24
C THR A 259 33.92 -9.18 -12.96
N THR A 260 34.06 -8.55 -11.80
CA THR A 260 35.30 -7.85 -11.39
C THR A 260 36.36 -8.77 -10.79
N ARG A 261 36.06 -10.07 -10.66
CA ARG A 261 37.03 -11.11 -10.29
C ARG A 261 37.94 -11.51 -11.46
N TYR A 262 37.50 -11.35 -12.72
CA TYR A 262 38.23 -11.86 -13.90
C TYR A 262 38.25 -10.94 -15.14
N VAL A 263 37.54 -9.81 -15.18
CA VAL A 263 37.47 -8.96 -16.39
C VAL A 263 37.67 -7.47 -16.09
N THR A 264 38.60 -6.84 -16.81
CA THR A 264 38.81 -5.39 -16.88
C THR A 264 37.57 -4.68 -17.44
N TRP A 265 36.96 -3.82 -16.62
CA TRP A 265 35.77 -3.07 -17.01
C TRP A 265 36.04 -2.03 -18.10
N SER A 266 35.39 -2.18 -19.27
CA SER A 266 35.25 -1.09 -20.23
C SER A 266 34.12 -0.15 -19.81
N LEU A 267 34.50 0.95 -19.17
CA LEU A 267 33.61 2.00 -18.67
C LEU A 267 32.72 2.58 -19.81
N HIS A 268 31.42 2.23 -19.81
CA HIS A 268 30.49 2.74 -20.82
C HIS A 268 30.17 4.24 -20.61
N ASN A 269 30.88 5.06 -21.38
CA ASN A 269 30.72 6.47 -21.79
C ASN A 269 30.17 7.56 -20.84
N LYS A 270 29.24 7.31 -19.91
CA LYS A 270 28.63 8.36 -19.06
C LYS A 270 29.47 8.70 -17.82
N ASN A 271 30.09 7.71 -17.18
CA ASN A 271 30.94 7.94 -15.99
C ASN A 271 32.41 8.27 -16.34
N ARG A 272 32.79 8.23 -17.62
CA ARG A 272 34.18 8.50 -18.05
C ARG A 272 34.58 9.96 -17.85
N ALA A 273 33.65 10.90 -18.00
CA ALA A 273 33.92 12.33 -17.83
C ALA A 273 34.32 12.68 -16.38
N GLY A 274 33.53 12.23 -15.39
CA GLY A 274 33.81 12.49 -13.98
C GLY A 274 35.11 11.86 -13.49
N LEU A 275 35.38 10.60 -13.84
CA LEU A 275 36.63 9.93 -13.47
C LEU A 275 37.85 10.58 -14.16
N ARG A 276 37.73 11.00 -15.42
CA ARG A 276 38.82 11.66 -16.16
C ARG A 276 39.10 13.05 -15.60
N GLN A 277 38.06 13.87 -15.37
CA GLN A 277 38.19 15.19 -14.72
C GLN A 277 38.81 15.09 -13.31
N PHE A 278 38.51 14.03 -12.56
CA PHE A 278 39.12 13.77 -11.26
C PHE A 278 40.60 13.35 -11.38
N LEU A 279 40.94 12.45 -12.32
CA LEU A 279 42.33 12.02 -12.56
C LEU A 279 43.22 13.14 -13.15
N ASP A 280 42.67 13.96 -14.06
CA ASP A 280 43.34 15.12 -14.62
C ASP A 280 43.68 16.16 -13.53
N SER A 281 42.86 16.24 -12.46
CA SER A 281 43.15 17.06 -11.27
C SER A 281 44.35 16.56 -10.45
N PHE A 282 44.82 15.32 -10.62
CA PHE A 282 46.07 14.84 -10.01
C PHE A 282 47.29 15.07 -10.90
N GLY A 283 47.12 15.07 -12.23
CA GLY A 283 48.20 15.26 -13.19
C GLY A 283 48.82 16.66 -13.21
N GLY A 284 48.18 17.67 -12.60
CA GLY A 284 48.57 19.07 -12.68
C GLY A 284 49.54 19.61 -11.62
N THR A 285 50.01 18.80 -10.65
CA THR A 285 50.68 19.35 -9.44
C THR A 285 52.17 19.01 -9.30
N GLU A 286 52.78 18.30 -10.25
CA GLU A 286 54.17 17.79 -10.16
C GLU A 286 55.11 18.39 -11.24
N GLN A 287 55.10 19.72 -11.42
CA GLN A 287 56.24 20.51 -11.95
C GLN A 287 55.94 22.03 -12.02
N SER A 288 56.38 22.78 -11.01
CA SER A 288 56.92 24.16 -11.10
C SER A 288 56.94 24.83 -9.72
N ASN A 289 58.09 24.76 -9.03
CA ASN A 289 58.32 25.59 -7.85
C ASN A 289 59.73 26.20 -7.88
N THR A 290 59.93 27.09 -8.85
CA THR A 290 60.99 28.12 -8.84
C THR A 290 60.27 29.46 -9.06
N GLY A 291 60.46 30.38 -8.12
CA GLY A 291 59.49 31.45 -7.88
C GLY A 291 59.67 32.74 -8.67
N SER A 292 58.58 33.50 -8.77
CA SER A 292 58.59 34.96 -8.85
C SER A 292 57.23 35.52 -8.39
N ASN A 293 57.22 36.73 -7.84
CA ASN A 293 56.09 37.34 -7.12
C ASN A 293 54.95 37.88 -8.03
N PRO A 294 53.75 38.16 -7.48
CA PRO A 294 52.53 38.36 -8.24
C PRO A 294 52.26 39.81 -8.68
N LEU A 295 51.56 39.97 -9.81
CA LEU A 295 50.86 41.21 -10.19
C LEU A 295 49.48 40.91 -10.84
N PHE A 296 48.60 41.92 -10.80
CA PHE A 296 47.15 41.84 -10.98
C PHE A 296 46.65 42.08 -12.43
N ALA A 297 45.37 41.75 -12.65
CA ALA A 297 44.49 42.11 -13.79
C ALA A 297 44.81 41.46 -15.16
N GLY A 298 43.83 41.21 -16.04
CA GLY A 298 42.37 41.32 -15.94
C GLY A 298 41.67 41.14 -17.30
N ASN A 299 40.41 40.69 -17.28
CA ASN A 299 39.41 40.66 -18.37
C ASN A 299 39.66 39.81 -19.66
N ALA A 300 38.56 39.24 -20.16
CA ALA A 300 38.37 38.64 -21.50
C ALA A 300 37.76 39.71 -22.46
N PRO A 301 37.26 39.44 -23.70
CA PRO A 301 37.12 38.17 -24.45
C PRO A 301 37.45 38.25 -25.98
N ASP A 302 37.16 37.18 -26.74
CA ASP A 302 36.58 37.11 -28.13
C ASP A 302 37.09 35.85 -28.90
N SER A 303 36.21 34.96 -29.43
CA SER A 303 35.59 34.90 -30.79
C SER A 303 36.60 34.61 -31.93
N SER A 304 36.38 33.79 -32.98
CA SER A 304 35.22 33.05 -33.54
C SER A 304 35.67 31.71 -34.18
N LEU A 305 34.90 30.61 -34.15
CA LEU A 305 33.97 30.08 -35.20
C LEU A 305 34.54 29.81 -36.63
N GLY A 306 34.41 28.55 -37.10
CA GLY A 306 34.56 28.09 -38.52
C GLY A 306 35.97 27.57 -38.93
N SER A 307 36.17 26.62 -39.85
CA SER A 307 35.22 25.80 -40.65
C SER A 307 35.95 24.63 -41.38
N VAL A 308 35.31 23.44 -41.41
CA VAL A 308 35.35 22.34 -42.44
C VAL A 308 36.68 21.65 -42.87
N ALA A 309 36.54 20.33 -43.08
CA ALA A 309 37.54 19.34 -43.47
C ALA A 309 38.09 19.44 -44.92
N TYR A 310 39.21 18.77 -45.21
CA TYR A 310 39.25 17.56 -46.07
C TYR A 310 40.61 16.83 -45.98
N GLU A 311 40.62 15.53 -46.31
CA GLU A 311 41.79 14.64 -46.27
C GLU A 311 42.80 14.87 -47.41
N LYS A 312 44.09 14.50 -47.20
CA LYS A 312 44.82 13.65 -48.16
C LYS A 312 46.11 13.02 -47.62
N GLN A 313 46.31 11.76 -48.01
CA GLN A 313 47.58 11.02 -48.08
C GLN A 313 48.57 11.75 -49.05
N ASP A 314 49.88 11.46 -49.15
CA ASP A 314 50.54 10.15 -49.01
C ASP A 314 52.10 10.21 -48.92
N ASN A 315 52.72 9.08 -48.58
CA ASN A 315 54.09 8.60 -48.92
C ASN A 315 55.41 9.37 -48.57
N LYS A 316 56.12 8.79 -47.58
CA LYS A 316 57.54 8.25 -47.56
C LYS A 316 58.36 8.18 -48.88
N PRO A 317 59.70 7.87 -48.89
CA PRO A 317 60.63 7.52 -47.77
C PRO A 317 62.11 8.06 -47.85
N ARG A 318 62.92 7.82 -46.78
CA ARG A 318 64.38 7.44 -46.70
C ARG A 318 65.44 8.25 -47.51
N GLU A 319 66.78 8.22 -47.32
CA GLU A 319 67.82 7.41 -46.63
C GLU A 319 69.08 8.35 -46.51
N ASP A 320 70.12 8.23 -45.65
CA ASP A 320 70.34 7.60 -44.34
C ASP A 320 71.74 8.00 -43.75
N VAL A 321 72.02 7.63 -42.48
CA VAL A 321 73.35 7.39 -41.82
C VAL A 321 74.55 8.37 -41.98
N LYS A 322 75.06 8.86 -40.84
CA LYS A 322 76.52 8.78 -40.51
C LYS A 322 76.83 8.83 -39.01
N LEU A 323 77.77 7.97 -38.57
CA LEU A 323 78.09 7.68 -37.16
C LEU A 323 79.62 7.53 -37.01
N SER A 324 80.27 8.23 -36.05
CA SER A 324 81.55 7.88 -35.35
C SER A 324 81.91 9.02 -34.36
N HIS A 325 82.04 8.79 -33.03
CA HIS A 325 83.20 8.26 -32.25
C HIS A 325 84.43 9.20 -32.25
N LEU A 326 85.16 9.57 -31.17
CA LEU A 326 85.39 9.13 -29.75
C LEU A 326 85.66 10.38 -28.83
N ALA A 327 86.07 10.30 -27.54
CA ALA A 327 85.45 9.72 -26.33
C ALA A 327 86.33 9.97 -25.05
N SER A 328 85.77 10.51 -23.95
CA SER A 328 86.31 10.55 -22.55
C SER A 328 85.14 10.92 -21.62
N GLY A 329 84.79 10.26 -20.50
CA GLY A 329 85.59 9.74 -19.39
C GLY A 329 85.75 10.84 -18.33
N THR A 330 85.24 10.78 -17.09
CA THR A 330 84.56 9.70 -16.31
C THR A 330 83.70 10.31 -15.17
N ASP A 331 82.86 9.47 -14.53
CA ASP A 331 82.31 9.53 -13.15
C ASP A 331 80.83 9.90 -12.92
N SER A 332 79.92 8.94 -13.20
CA SER A 332 78.48 9.05 -12.86
C SER A 332 77.82 7.76 -12.31
N SER A 333 78.60 6.76 -11.88
CA SER A 333 78.08 5.42 -11.53
C SER A 333 77.47 5.29 -10.13
N SER A 334 77.76 6.22 -9.19
CA SER A 334 77.30 6.15 -7.80
C SER A 334 75.90 6.75 -7.56
N SER A 335 75.47 7.72 -8.37
CA SER A 335 74.15 8.36 -8.20
C SER A 335 73.01 7.50 -8.73
N ILE A 336 73.21 6.84 -9.88
CA ILE A 336 72.19 6.00 -10.53
C ILE A 336 71.87 4.78 -9.66
N GLN A 337 72.88 4.08 -9.14
CA GLN A 337 72.68 2.95 -8.21
C GLN A 337 71.99 3.38 -6.92
N ALA A 338 72.28 4.58 -6.39
CA ALA A 338 71.60 5.10 -5.19
C ALA A 338 70.13 5.47 -5.44
N THR A 339 69.77 5.90 -6.66
CA THR A 339 68.36 6.10 -7.05
C THR A 339 67.65 4.80 -7.38
N GLU A 340 68.30 3.85 -8.05
CA GLU A 340 67.73 2.52 -8.32
C GLU A 340 67.52 1.73 -7.02
N THR A 341 68.46 1.74 -6.08
CA THR A 341 68.27 1.12 -4.76
C THR A 341 67.19 1.83 -3.94
N LYS A 342 67.08 3.17 -3.98
CA LYS A 342 65.95 3.86 -3.32
C LYS A 342 64.60 3.60 -3.98
N LEU A 343 64.55 3.45 -5.31
CA LEU A 343 63.33 3.12 -6.03
C LEU A 343 62.96 1.65 -5.84
N ALA A 344 63.95 0.75 -5.78
CA ALA A 344 63.80 -0.65 -5.43
C ALA A 344 63.40 -0.83 -3.96
N ASP A 345 63.97 -0.09 -3.01
CA ASP A 345 63.54 -0.07 -1.60
C ASP A 345 62.15 0.54 -1.45
N LEU A 346 61.77 1.54 -2.26
CA LEU A 346 60.40 2.07 -2.31
C LEU A 346 59.43 1.05 -2.94
N LEU A 347 59.85 0.31 -3.96
CA LEU A 347 59.06 -0.75 -4.56
C LEU A 347 58.93 -1.93 -3.59
N ASP A 348 60.00 -2.46 -3.02
CA ASP A 348 59.98 -3.52 -2.01
C ASP A 348 59.23 -3.08 -0.75
N SER A 349 59.34 -1.83 -0.30
CA SER A 349 58.51 -1.34 0.80
C SER A 349 57.06 -1.03 0.42
N THR A 350 56.70 -1.05 -0.87
CA THR A 350 55.31 -0.99 -1.35
C THR A 350 54.74 -2.39 -1.61
N LEU A 351 55.56 -3.31 -2.12
CA LEU A 351 55.22 -4.70 -2.49
C LEU A 351 55.21 -5.63 -1.25
N TRP A 352 56.19 -5.53 -0.35
CA TRP A 352 56.31 -6.44 0.81
C TRP A 352 55.70 -5.89 2.11
N ASN A 353 55.71 -4.58 2.36
CA ASN A 353 55.20 -4.02 3.63
C ASN A 353 53.69 -3.71 3.64
N ARG A 354 52.93 -4.06 2.59
CA ARG A 354 51.48 -3.73 2.42
C ARG A 354 51.16 -2.25 2.63
N ARG A 355 52.14 -1.35 2.43
CA ARG A 355 51.94 0.09 2.59
C ARG A 355 51.32 0.66 1.32
N LEU A 356 49.98 0.64 1.25
CA LEU A 356 49.27 1.45 0.26
C LEU A 356 49.74 2.90 0.37
N ALA A 357 50.26 3.41 -0.74
CA ALA A 357 50.62 4.80 -0.90
C ALA A 357 49.38 5.70 -0.74
N PRO A 358 49.50 6.93 -0.22
CA PRO A 358 48.37 7.85 -0.10
C PRO A 358 47.68 8.16 -1.43
N SER A 359 48.36 7.97 -2.56
CA SER A 359 47.79 8.07 -3.91
C SER A 359 46.87 6.88 -4.27
N SER A 360 47.25 5.64 -3.94
CA SER A 360 46.42 4.46 -4.27
C SER A 360 45.18 4.37 -3.37
N GLU A 361 45.29 4.74 -2.10
CA GLU A 361 44.13 4.85 -1.19
C GLU A 361 43.07 5.83 -1.74
N ARG A 362 43.50 6.99 -2.27
CA ARG A 362 42.61 7.99 -2.92
C ARG A 362 41.95 7.46 -4.19
N ILE A 363 42.67 6.67 -5.00
CA ILE A 363 42.13 6.05 -6.21
C ILE A 363 41.04 5.03 -5.84
N VAL A 364 41.30 4.13 -4.88
CA VAL A 364 40.30 3.17 -4.38
C VAL A 364 39.08 3.91 -3.82
N TYR A 365 39.27 4.95 -3.00
CA TYR A 365 38.17 5.74 -2.44
C TYR A 365 37.27 6.34 -3.54
N ALA A 366 37.87 6.96 -4.57
CA ALA A 366 37.12 7.55 -5.68
C ALA A 366 36.36 6.49 -6.51
N LEU A 367 36.97 5.33 -6.74
CA LEU A 367 36.32 4.20 -7.40
C LEU A 367 35.12 3.68 -6.57
N VAL A 368 35.27 3.51 -5.25
CA VAL A 368 34.17 3.06 -4.38
C VAL A 368 32.99 4.03 -4.45
N GLN A 369 33.24 5.34 -4.36
CA GLN A 369 32.18 6.37 -4.45
C GLN A 369 31.43 6.28 -5.79
N GLN A 370 32.16 6.10 -6.91
CA GLN A 370 31.56 6.00 -8.24
C GLN A 370 30.76 4.71 -8.44
N ILE A 371 31.26 3.58 -7.93
CA ILE A 371 30.58 2.27 -7.99
C ILE A 371 29.33 2.29 -7.10
N PHE A 372 29.44 2.79 -5.86
CA PHE A 372 28.31 2.91 -4.94
C PHE A 372 27.19 3.78 -5.53
N HIS A 373 27.52 4.90 -6.17
CA HIS A 373 26.54 5.71 -6.90
C HIS A 373 25.84 4.90 -8.00
N GLY A 374 26.59 4.14 -8.81
CA GLY A 374 26.00 3.25 -9.83
C GLY A 374 25.08 2.17 -9.26
N ILE A 375 25.49 1.52 -8.15
CA ILE A 375 24.66 0.54 -7.43
C ILE A 375 23.37 1.18 -6.92
N ARG A 376 23.43 2.40 -6.39
CA ARG A 376 22.27 3.13 -5.86
C ARG A 376 21.23 3.44 -6.95
N GLU A 377 21.65 3.97 -8.10
CA GLU A 377 20.72 4.27 -9.21
C GLU A 377 20.08 2.97 -9.75
N TYR A 378 20.85 1.89 -9.88
CA TYR A 378 20.30 0.58 -10.23
C TYR A 378 19.34 0.06 -9.17
N PHE A 379 19.69 0.15 -7.88
CA PHE A 379 18.87 -0.32 -6.76
C PHE A 379 17.51 0.38 -6.74
N LEU A 380 17.46 1.70 -6.96
CA LEU A 380 16.21 2.47 -7.05
C LEU A 380 15.29 1.93 -8.16
N ALA A 381 15.78 1.88 -9.39
CA ALA A 381 15.01 1.38 -10.54
C ALA A 381 14.61 -0.09 -10.38
N SER A 382 15.49 -0.91 -9.80
CA SER A 382 15.25 -2.33 -9.54
C SER A 382 14.18 -2.52 -8.46
N ALA A 383 14.23 -1.77 -7.36
CA ALA A 383 13.24 -1.83 -6.29
C ALA A 383 11.86 -1.40 -6.77
N GLU A 384 11.74 -0.26 -7.45
CA GLU A 384 10.46 0.22 -8.00
C GLU A 384 9.82 -0.82 -8.93
N LEU A 385 10.58 -1.33 -9.91
CA LEU A 385 10.12 -2.36 -10.83
C LEU A 385 9.70 -3.65 -10.09
N LYS A 386 10.52 -4.12 -9.14
CA LYS A 386 10.25 -5.37 -8.41
C LYS A 386 9.03 -5.26 -7.49
N PHE A 387 8.82 -4.14 -6.79
CA PHE A 387 7.60 -3.95 -5.99
C PHE A 387 6.35 -3.82 -6.87
N ASN A 388 6.45 -3.17 -8.03
CA ASN A 388 5.35 -3.15 -9.00
C ASN A 388 5.03 -4.58 -9.50
N CYS A 389 6.03 -5.35 -9.93
CA CYS A 389 5.83 -6.70 -10.50
C CYS A 389 5.55 -7.81 -9.47
N PHE A 390 6.02 -7.70 -8.22
CA PHE A 390 5.93 -8.77 -7.22
C PHE A 390 5.06 -8.44 -6.00
N LEU A 391 4.65 -7.18 -5.80
CA LEU A 391 3.64 -6.81 -4.81
C LEU A 391 2.33 -6.38 -5.48
N LEU A 392 2.38 -5.42 -6.41
CA LEU A 392 1.17 -4.84 -7.00
C LEU A 392 0.50 -5.79 -8.02
N MET A 393 1.23 -6.36 -8.97
CA MET A 393 0.65 -7.27 -9.97
C MET A 393 -0.02 -8.52 -9.35
N PRO A 394 0.56 -9.23 -8.34
CA PRO A 394 -0.13 -10.34 -7.70
C PRO A 394 -1.46 -9.97 -7.03
N VAL A 395 -1.59 -8.75 -6.50
CA VAL A 395 -2.86 -8.25 -5.91
C VAL A 395 -3.93 -8.08 -6.99
N VAL A 396 -3.54 -7.82 -8.24
CA VAL A 396 -4.47 -7.69 -9.38
C VAL A 396 -4.76 -9.05 -10.02
N ASP A 397 -3.74 -9.88 -10.23
CA ASP A 397 -3.83 -11.08 -11.08
C ASP A 397 -4.06 -12.38 -10.28
N LYS A 398 -3.47 -12.51 -9.09
CA LYS A 398 -3.45 -13.77 -8.31
C LYS A 398 -4.47 -13.80 -7.18
N LEU A 399 -4.65 -12.67 -6.48
CA LEU A 399 -5.65 -12.55 -5.43
C LEU A 399 -7.06 -12.99 -5.89
N PRO A 400 -7.56 -12.65 -7.10
CA PRO A 400 -8.86 -13.12 -7.56
C PRO A 400 -9.02 -14.64 -7.67
N ALA A 401 -7.94 -15.36 -8.01
CA ALA A 401 -7.97 -16.81 -8.11
C ALA A 401 -7.89 -17.44 -6.71
N LEU A 402 -6.91 -17.02 -5.90
CA LEU A 402 -6.69 -17.55 -4.55
C LEU A 402 -7.86 -17.29 -3.60
N LEU A 403 -8.50 -16.12 -3.69
CA LEU A 403 -9.67 -15.81 -2.86
C LEU A 403 -10.91 -16.62 -3.30
N ARG A 404 -11.04 -16.92 -4.61
CA ARG A 404 -12.08 -17.82 -5.11
C ARG A 404 -11.85 -19.25 -4.67
N GLU A 405 -10.61 -19.74 -4.76
CA GLU A 405 -10.23 -21.09 -4.33
C GLU A 405 -10.46 -21.31 -2.83
N ASP A 406 -10.08 -20.35 -1.96
CA ASP A 406 -10.39 -20.41 -0.52
C ASP A 406 -11.90 -20.44 -0.25
N LEU A 407 -12.69 -19.62 -0.98
CA LEU A 407 -14.13 -19.55 -0.78
C LEU A 407 -14.86 -20.80 -1.28
N GLU A 408 -14.55 -21.31 -2.47
CA GLU A 408 -15.20 -22.53 -2.99
C GLU A 408 -14.80 -23.78 -2.18
N SER A 409 -13.54 -23.91 -1.77
CA SER A 409 -13.11 -24.97 -0.83
C SER A 409 -13.92 -24.90 0.47
N ALA A 410 -14.06 -23.71 1.05
CA ALA A 410 -14.85 -23.54 2.25
C ALA A 410 -16.33 -23.90 2.03
N PHE A 411 -16.91 -23.50 0.88
CA PHE A 411 -18.29 -23.83 0.52
C PHE A 411 -18.52 -25.34 0.32
N GLU A 412 -17.48 -26.13 0.03
CA GLU A 412 -17.55 -27.60 -0.04
C GLU A 412 -17.42 -28.26 1.34
N ASP A 413 -16.60 -27.71 2.24
CA ASP A 413 -16.33 -28.28 3.57
C ASP A 413 -17.51 -28.14 4.55
N ASP A 414 -17.83 -26.90 4.96
CA ASP A 414 -18.85 -26.62 5.99
C ASP A 414 -19.42 -25.21 5.87
N MET A 415 -20.63 -25.12 5.31
CA MET A 415 -21.38 -23.88 5.13
C MET A 415 -21.83 -23.25 6.45
N ASP A 416 -22.04 -24.05 7.51
CA ASP A 416 -22.49 -23.54 8.81
C ASP A 416 -21.39 -22.72 9.48
N ASN A 417 -20.15 -23.24 9.45
CA ASN A 417 -18.95 -22.55 9.94
C ASN A 417 -18.64 -21.23 9.20
N ILE A 418 -19.22 -20.98 8.03
CA ILE A 418 -18.96 -19.79 7.21
C ILE A 418 -20.04 -18.73 7.39
N PHE A 419 -21.30 -19.15 7.35
CA PHE A 419 -22.43 -18.24 7.37
C PHE A 419 -23.16 -18.19 8.72
N ASP A 420 -22.79 -19.02 9.70
CA ASP A 420 -23.45 -19.18 11.02
C ASP A 420 -24.94 -19.53 10.86
N ILE A 421 -25.21 -20.50 9.97
CA ILE A 421 -26.55 -20.81 9.43
C ILE A 421 -27.46 -21.33 10.55
N THR A 422 -27.00 -22.23 11.39
CA THR A 422 -27.78 -22.82 12.49
C THR A 422 -28.19 -21.78 13.52
N ASN A 423 -27.28 -20.87 13.88
CA ASN A 423 -27.56 -19.75 14.79
C ASN A 423 -28.51 -18.72 14.16
N LEU A 424 -28.30 -18.34 12.90
CA LEU A 424 -29.20 -17.47 12.14
C LEU A 424 -30.59 -18.08 11.99
N GLN A 425 -30.70 -19.35 11.61
CA GLN A 425 -31.96 -20.08 11.52
C GLN A 425 -32.65 -20.19 12.89
N HIS A 426 -31.91 -20.45 13.97
CA HIS A 426 -32.47 -20.50 15.31
C HIS A 426 -32.98 -19.13 15.78
N SER A 427 -32.19 -18.06 15.58
CA SER A 427 -32.53 -16.68 15.93
C SER A 427 -33.74 -16.16 15.15
N LEU A 428 -33.74 -16.30 13.82
CA LEU A 428 -34.86 -15.94 12.96
C LEU A 428 -36.07 -16.84 13.20
N GLY A 429 -35.87 -18.13 13.51
CA GLY A 429 -36.91 -19.07 13.89
C GLY A 429 -37.58 -18.73 15.22
N LEU A 430 -36.82 -18.24 16.20
CA LEU A 430 -37.35 -17.69 17.46
C LEU A 430 -38.17 -16.43 17.18
N ARG A 431 -37.59 -15.46 16.48
CA ARG A 431 -38.25 -14.19 16.12
C ARG A 431 -39.53 -14.41 15.31
N LYS A 432 -39.54 -15.39 14.41
CA LYS A 432 -40.73 -15.86 13.68
C LYS A 432 -41.80 -16.39 14.63
N ARG A 433 -41.45 -17.31 15.54
CA ARG A 433 -42.39 -17.87 16.53
C ARG A 433 -43.02 -16.78 17.39
N ASP A 434 -42.23 -15.83 17.87
CA ASP A 434 -42.72 -14.71 18.68
C ASP A 434 -43.67 -13.80 17.87
N THR A 435 -43.27 -13.42 16.65
CA THR A 435 -44.11 -12.61 15.75
C THR A 435 -45.41 -13.33 15.37
N GLU A 436 -45.39 -14.65 15.21
CA GLU A 436 -46.60 -15.47 15.01
C GLU A 436 -47.51 -15.49 16.25
N ILE A 437 -46.94 -15.54 17.46
CA ILE A 437 -47.70 -15.47 18.72
C ILE A 437 -48.36 -14.10 18.84
N GLU A 438 -47.65 -13.01 18.53
CA GLU A 438 -48.21 -11.65 18.48
C GLU A 438 -49.33 -11.54 17.44
N LEU A 439 -49.12 -12.04 16.22
CA LEU A 439 -50.15 -12.04 15.19
C LEU A 439 -51.39 -12.85 15.60
N LYS A 440 -51.20 -14.00 16.26
CA LYS A 440 -52.29 -14.81 16.85
C LYS A 440 -53.02 -14.04 17.97
N ARG A 441 -52.31 -13.27 18.81
CA ARG A 441 -52.90 -12.39 19.84
C ARG A 441 -53.72 -11.26 19.21
N ILE A 442 -53.18 -10.56 18.20
CA ILE A 442 -53.88 -9.48 17.47
C ILE A 442 -55.14 -10.02 16.77
N LYS A 443 -55.07 -11.17 16.09
CA LYS A 443 -56.24 -11.84 15.48
C LYS A 443 -57.33 -12.14 16.53
N ARG A 444 -56.96 -12.72 17.68
CA ARG A 444 -57.90 -12.98 18.79
C ARG A 444 -58.50 -11.69 19.37
N LEU A 445 -57.74 -10.60 19.43
CA LEU A 445 -58.24 -9.31 19.90
C LEU A 445 -59.24 -8.71 18.90
N LYS A 446 -58.95 -8.75 17.59
CA LYS A 446 -59.87 -8.30 16.53
C LYS A 446 -61.18 -9.10 16.53
N GLU A 447 -61.08 -10.42 16.73
CA GLU A 447 -62.24 -11.29 16.90
C GLU A 447 -63.10 -10.90 18.11
N LYS A 448 -62.49 -10.70 19.29
CA LYS A 448 -63.19 -10.22 20.49
C LYS A 448 -63.86 -8.86 20.29
N PHE A 449 -63.19 -7.91 19.65
CA PHE A 449 -63.78 -6.61 19.33
C PHE A 449 -64.99 -6.74 18.41
N ARG A 450 -64.95 -7.65 17.42
CA ARG A 450 -66.10 -7.93 16.55
C ARG A 450 -67.28 -8.52 17.33
N GLN A 451 -67.03 -9.53 18.17
CA GLN A 451 -68.06 -10.16 19.00
C GLN A 451 -68.70 -9.18 20.00
N ILE A 452 -67.90 -8.31 20.63
CA ILE A 452 -68.41 -7.25 21.53
C ILE A 452 -69.25 -6.23 20.74
N HIS A 453 -68.80 -5.86 19.53
CA HIS A 453 -69.55 -4.95 18.66
C HIS A 453 -70.91 -5.55 18.26
N GLU A 454 -70.93 -6.81 17.82
CA GLU A 454 -72.14 -7.57 17.49
C GLU A 454 -73.09 -7.63 18.70
N GLN A 455 -72.60 -8.00 19.88
CA GLN A 455 -73.40 -8.06 21.11
C GLN A 455 -74.02 -6.71 21.50
N LEU A 456 -73.22 -5.63 21.52
CA LEU A 456 -73.70 -4.27 21.84
C LEU A 456 -74.70 -3.75 20.80
N SER A 457 -74.49 -4.08 19.52
CA SER A 457 -75.41 -3.72 18.43
C SER A 457 -76.74 -4.47 18.55
N SER A 458 -76.71 -5.77 18.86
CA SER A 458 -77.93 -6.58 19.04
C SER A 458 -78.77 -6.14 20.24
N HIS A 459 -78.14 -5.77 21.36
CA HIS A 459 -78.86 -5.25 22.53
C HIS A 459 -79.60 -3.94 22.21
N GLN A 460 -79.05 -3.10 21.32
CA GLN A 460 -79.66 -1.85 20.90
C GLN A 460 -80.96 -2.04 20.09
N VAL A 461 -81.11 -3.17 19.39
CA VAL A 461 -82.32 -3.51 18.62
C VAL A 461 -83.49 -3.85 19.55
N MET A 462 -83.25 -4.51 20.70
CA MET A 462 -84.30 -4.82 21.69
C MET A 462 -84.78 -3.60 22.50
N THR A 463 -84.04 -2.49 22.51
CA THR A 463 -84.37 -1.30 23.32
C THR A 463 -85.14 -0.20 22.57
N LYS A 464 -85.53 -0.39 21.31
CA LYS A 464 -86.43 0.56 20.62
C LYS A 464 -87.85 0.47 21.20
N PRO A 465 -88.46 1.56 21.70
CA PRO A 465 -89.85 1.54 22.14
C PRO A 465 -90.79 1.29 20.96
N PHE A 466 -91.83 0.49 21.19
CA PHE A 466 -92.94 0.34 20.24
C PHE A 466 -93.67 1.67 20.08
N THR A 467 -93.60 2.28 18.90
CA THR A 467 -94.38 3.48 18.56
C THR A 467 -95.81 3.06 18.20
N ILE A 468 -96.76 3.24 19.13
CA ILE A 468 -98.19 3.08 18.85
C ILE A 468 -98.64 4.29 18.02
N PRO A 469 -99.32 4.10 16.86
CA PRO A 469 -99.84 5.22 16.08
C PRO A 469 -101.00 5.90 16.84
N ARG A 470 -100.93 7.22 16.98
CA ARG A 470 -102.08 8.02 17.45
C ARG A 470 -102.87 8.52 16.24
N SER A 471 -104.18 8.27 16.30
CA SER A 471 -105.19 8.81 15.41
C SER A 471 -105.52 10.28 15.73
N ASP A 472 -106.34 10.86 14.84
CA ASP A 472 -107.16 12.06 15.02
C ASP A 472 -106.49 13.44 14.80
N PRO A 473 -107.25 14.45 14.32
CA PRO A 473 -108.22 14.37 13.21
C PRO A 473 -108.12 15.56 12.22
N ASP A 474 -108.81 15.45 11.07
CA ASP A 474 -109.13 16.59 10.19
C ASP A 474 -109.86 17.71 10.96
N PRO A 475 -109.62 19.01 10.64
CA PRO A 475 -110.49 19.66 9.67
C PRO A 475 -109.89 20.77 8.77
N LYS A 476 -110.18 20.65 7.47
CA LYS A 476 -110.70 21.67 6.52
C LYS A 476 -110.16 23.12 6.49
N CYS A 477 -109.81 23.53 5.25
CA CYS A 477 -109.98 24.85 4.60
C CYS A 477 -109.28 26.08 5.25
N TYR A 478 -108.63 26.96 4.49
CA TYR A 478 -108.79 27.32 3.06
C TYR A 478 -107.51 27.11 2.23
#